data_AF-A0A956Z1U9-F1
#
_entry.id   AF-A0A956Z1U9-F1
#
_cell.length_a   1.000
_cell.length_b   1.000
_cell.length_c   1.000
_cell.angle_alpha   90.00
_cell.angle_beta   90.00
_cell.angle_gamma   90.00
#
_symmetry.space_group_name_H-M   'P 1'
#
loop_
_entity.id
_entity.type
_entity.pdbx_description
1 polymer ?
#
loop_
_entity_poly.entity_id
_entity_poly.type
_entity_poly.pdbx_seq_one_letter_code
_entity_poly.pdbx_strand_id
1 'polypeptide(L)'
;SSMGRLFDAVAALIGLRQTITYEAQAAIELEGLLPPLGASSDEDGYTFALHDDADGRLIDPAPVVTAVVDDLRQGTPPEIMAVRFHAAVADVIARLCDLLREETGLSVVALSGGVFQNVHLLDAAVRRLRSGGFSVLTHKTVPANDGGLALGQAIIGCRQLESRR
;
A
#
# COMPACT_ATOMS: atom_id res chain seq x y z
N SER A 1 -6.74 -10.82 -3.79
CA SER A 1 -7.29 -9.51 -3.40
C SER A 1 -6.40 -8.42 -3.96
N SER A 2 -6.94 -7.34 -4.55
CA SER A 2 -6.15 -6.29 -5.24
C SER A 2 -6.24 -4.96 -4.48
N MET A 3 -5.11 -4.49 -3.95
CA MET A 3 -5.01 -3.18 -3.30
C MET A 3 -5.49 -2.04 -4.22
N GLY A 4 -5.22 -2.13 -5.52
CA GLY A 4 -5.71 -1.13 -6.50
C GLY A 4 -7.24 -1.01 -6.54
N ARG A 5 -7.98 -2.11 -6.32
CA ARG A 5 -9.45 -2.06 -6.23
C ARG A 5 -9.93 -1.34 -4.97
N LEU A 6 -9.19 -1.45 -3.86
CA LEU A 6 -9.51 -0.72 -2.64
C LEU A 6 -9.28 0.78 -2.82
N PHE A 7 -8.20 1.19 -3.48
CA PHE A 7 -7.96 2.59 -3.85
C PHE A 7 -9.10 3.15 -4.71
N ASP A 8 -9.50 2.42 -5.75
CA ASP A 8 -10.62 2.83 -6.60
C ASP A 8 -11.94 2.93 -5.82
N ALA A 9 -12.20 1.99 -4.91
CA ALA A 9 -13.39 2.01 -4.07
C ALA A 9 -13.43 3.24 -3.15
N VAL A 10 -12.30 3.58 -2.50
CA VAL A 10 -12.21 4.78 -1.65
C VAL A 10 -12.36 6.05 -2.49
N ALA A 11 -11.72 6.13 -3.65
CA ALA A 11 -11.87 7.27 -4.57
C ALA A 11 -13.33 7.46 -5.03
N ALA A 12 -14.05 6.36 -5.29
CA ALA A 12 -15.48 6.41 -5.61
C ALA A 12 -16.33 6.84 -4.40
N LEU A 13 -16.06 6.30 -3.21
CA LEU A 13 -16.80 6.66 -1.99
C LEU A 13 -16.69 8.14 -1.67
N ILE A 14 -15.51 8.73 -1.77
CA ILE A 14 -15.30 10.14 -1.46
C ILE A 14 -15.78 11.11 -2.55
N GLY A 15 -16.41 10.59 -3.61
CA GLY A 15 -16.96 11.39 -4.70
C GLY A 15 -15.93 11.87 -5.73
N LEU A 16 -14.70 11.37 -5.68
CA LEU A 16 -13.62 11.82 -6.57
C LEU A 16 -13.81 11.31 -8.00
N ARG A 17 -14.04 9.99 -8.17
CA ARG A 17 -14.14 9.36 -9.49
C ARG A 17 -15.10 8.17 -9.47
N GLN A 18 -16.17 8.23 -10.26
CA GLN A 18 -17.16 7.15 -10.40
C GLN A 18 -16.90 6.24 -11.61
N THR A 19 -16.31 6.79 -12.67
CA THR A 19 -16.01 6.07 -13.92
C THR A 19 -14.61 6.40 -14.37
N ILE A 20 -13.82 5.40 -14.73
CA ILE A 20 -12.45 5.55 -15.21
C ILE A 20 -12.36 5.38 -16.74
N THR A 21 -11.40 6.03 -17.38
CA THR A 21 -11.09 5.94 -18.81
C THR A 21 -9.74 5.28 -19.09
N TYR A 22 -8.92 5.05 -18.06
CA TYR A 22 -7.67 4.30 -18.12
C TYR A 22 -7.40 3.59 -16.80
N GLU A 23 -6.49 2.62 -16.83
CA GLU A 23 -6.12 1.82 -15.65
C GLU A 23 -5.55 2.70 -14.53
N ALA A 24 -5.98 2.43 -13.29
CA ALA A 24 -5.56 3.13 -12.08
C ALA A 24 -5.88 4.64 -12.02
N GLN A 25 -6.71 5.18 -12.92
CA GLN A 25 -7.07 6.61 -12.92
C GLN A 25 -7.57 7.10 -11.56
N ALA A 26 -8.52 6.38 -10.94
CA ALA A 26 -9.09 6.82 -9.67
C ALA A 26 -8.05 6.79 -8.54
N ALA A 27 -7.18 5.78 -8.52
CA ALA A 27 -6.06 5.72 -7.59
C ALA A 27 -5.03 6.86 -7.79
N ILE A 28 -4.72 7.22 -9.04
CA ILE A 28 -3.80 8.33 -9.38
C ILE A 28 -4.41 9.68 -8.98
N GLU A 29 -5.70 9.88 -9.25
CA GLU A 29 -6.39 11.11 -8.85
C GLU A 29 -6.47 11.20 -7.31
N LEU A 30 -6.68 10.08 -6.61
CA LEU A 30 -6.70 10.03 -5.15
C LEU A 30 -5.33 10.38 -4.56
N GLU A 31 -4.24 9.94 -5.19
CA GLU A 31 -2.88 10.36 -4.85
C GLU A 31 -2.69 11.86 -5.04
N GLY A 32 -3.24 12.42 -6.12
CA GLY A 32 -3.16 13.86 -6.43
C GLY A 32 -3.84 14.78 -5.42
N LEU A 33 -4.66 14.25 -4.50
CA LEU A 33 -5.24 15.01 -3.39
C LEU A 33 -4.27 15.22 -2.21
N LEU A 34 -3.14 14.50 -2.18
CA LEU A 34 -2.21 14.56 -1.07
C LEU A 34 -1.41 15.88 -1.10
N PRO A 35 -1.05 16.42 0.08
CA PRO A 35 -0.15 17.56 0.14
C PRO A 35 1.24 17.20 -0.41
N PRO A 36 2.07 18.19 -0.80
CA PRO A 36 3.42 17.94 -1.31
C PRO A 36 4.23 17.01 -0.40
N LEU A 37 5.01 16.11 -1.02
CA LEU A 37 5.89 15.18 -0.29
C LEU A 37 6.75 15.91 0.74
N GLY A 38 6.79 15.38 1.97
CA GLY A 38 7.55 15.94 3.08
C GLY A 38 6.81 16.99 3.91
N ALA A 39 5.61 17.42 3.51
CA ALA A 39 4.73 18.15 4.41
C ALA A 39 4.32 17.26 5.59
N SER A 40 4.45 17.76 6.82
CA SER A 40 3.90 17.09 8.00
C SER A 40 2.39 17.23 8.00
N SER A 41 1.68 16.12 7.99
CA SER A 41 0.25 16.08 8.34
C SER A 41 0.13 15.47 9.74
N ASP A 42 -0.45 16.22 10.68
CA ASP A 42 -0.77 15.73 12.03
C ASP A 42 -2.07 14.88 12.03
N GLU A 43 -2.51 14.43 10.85
CA GLU A 43 -3.72 13.61 10.69
C GLU A 43 -3.41 12.14 10.97
N ASP A 44 -4.07 11.57 11.97
CA ASP A 44 -4.02 10.15 12.25
C ASP A 44 -4.68 9.34 11.11
N GLY A 45 -3.99 8.30 10.65
CA GLY A 45 -4.51 7.40 9.62
C GLY A 45 -5.67 6.54 10.12
N TYR A 46 -6.49 6.05 9.19
CA TYR A 46 -7.44 4.98 9.53
C TYR A 46 -6.71 3.70 9.95
N THR A 47 -7.42 2.76 10.56
CA THR A 47 -6.83 1.51 11.04
C THR A 47 -7.46 0.30 10.36
N PHE A 48 -6.65 -0.49 9.67
CA PHE A 48 -7.03 -1.82 9.22
C PHE A 48 -7.11 -2.80 10.40
N ALA A 49 -8.11 -3.67 10.38
CA ALA A 49 -8.14 -4.83 11.25
C ALA A 49 -7.24 -5.93 10.66
N LEU A 50 -6.63 -6.71 11.56
CA LEU A 50 -5.84 -7.88 11.22
C LEU A 50 -6.51 -9.08 11.89
N HIS A 51 -6.74 -10.13 11.11
CA HIS A 51 -7.29 -11.39 11.59
C HIS A 51 -6.36 -12.52 11.19
N ASP A 52 -6.21 -13.52 12.04
CA ASP A 52 -5.52 -14.75 11.67
C ASP A 52 -6.57 -15.77 11.20
N ASP A 53 -6.28 -16.45 10.08
CA ASP A 53 -7.07 -17.55 9.55
C ASP A 53 -6.18 -18.78 9.28
N ALA A 54 -6.77 -19.84 8.71
CA ALA A 54 -6.05 -21.09 8.45
C ALA A 54 -4.98 -20.97 7.33
N ASP A 55 -5.10 -19.97 6.45
CA ASP A 55 -4.24 -19.75 5.29
C ASP A 55 -3.20 -18.63 5.54
N GLY A 56 -3.32 -17.89 6.65
CA GLY A 56 -2.36 -16.90 7.09
C GLY A 56 -3.02 -15.72 7.81
N ARG A 57 -2.44 -14.54 7.65
CA ARG A 57 -2.95 -13.29 8.25
C ARG A 57 -3.72 -12.49 7.20
N LEU A 58 -4.98 -12.19 7.49
CA LEU A 58 -5.88 -11.42 6.66
C LEU A 58 -5.90 -9.95 7.09
N ILE A 59 -5.74 -9.05 6.11
CA ILE A 59 -5.96 -7.61 6.29
C ILE A 59 -7.42 -7.31 5.95
N ASP A 60 -8.19 -6.86 6.94
CA ASP A 60 -9.59 -6.51 6.79
C ASP A 60 -9.78 -5.00 6.56
N PRO A 61 -10.25 -4.59 5.38
CA PRO A 61 -10.49 -3.18 5.05
C PRO A 61 -11.80 -2.63 5.60
N ALA A 62 -12.69 -3.46 6.16
CA ALA A 62 -14.02 -3.01 6.59
C ALA A 62 -13.97 -1.83 7.57
N PRO A 63 -13.11 -1.80 8.61
CA PRO A 63 -13.02 -0.66 9.51
C PRO A 63 -12.58 0.63 8.81
N VAL A 64 -11.68 0.53 7.83
CA VAL A 64 -11.24 1.67 7.02
C VAL A 64 -12.38 2.20 6.17
N VAL A 65 -13.12 1.32 5.50
CA VAL A 65 -14.29 1.71 4.69
C VAL A 65 -15.37 2.36 5.57
N THR A 66 -15.65 1.81 6.75
CA THR A 66 -16.59 2.40 7.71
C THR A 66 -16.13 3.80 8.13
N ALA A 67 -14.87 3.97 8.49
CA ALA A 67 -14.32 5.28 8.88
C ALA A 67 -14.41 6.31 7.75
N VAL A 68 -14.13 5.92 6.50
CA VAL A 68 -14.31 6.79 5.33
C VAL A 68 -15.77 7.23 5.17
N VAL A 69 -16.73 6.31 5.34
CA VAL A 69 -18.16 6.63 5.26
C VAL A 69 -18.61 7.56 6.38
N ASP A 70 -18.05 7.41 7.58
CA ASP A 70 -18.36 8.29 8.70
C ASP A 70 -17.79 9.69 8.49
N ASP A 71 -16.54 9.80 8.00
CA ASP A 71 -15.93 11.09 7.63
C ASP A 71 -16.72 11.79 6.52
N LEU A 72 -17.23 11.04 5.54
CA LEU A 72 -18.11 11.56 4.49
C LEU A 72 -19.40 12.14 5.06
N ARG A 73 -20.04 11.45 6.01
CA ARG A 73 -21.26 11.93 6.67
C ARG A 73 -21.02 13.18 7.52
N GLN A 74 -19.80 13.35 8.03
CA GLN A 74 -19.38 14.53 8.79
C GLN A 74 -18.98 15.71 7.90
N GLY A 75 -18.93 15.52 6.57
CA GLY A 75 -18.51 16.55 5.63
C GLY A 75 -17.00 16.82 5.63
N THR A 76 -16.20 15.81 6.02
CA THR A 76 -14.74 15.90 5.99
C THR A 76 -14.25 16.11 4.55
N PRO A 77 -13.29 17.02 4.31
CA PRO A 77 -12.72 17.25 2.98
C PRO A 77 -12.09 15.98 2.38
N PRO A 78 -12.24 15.72 1.06
CA PRO A 78 -11.62 14.58 0.37
C PRO A 78 -10.11 14.46 0.56
N GLU A 79 -9.40 15.58 0.67
CA GLU A 79 -7.96 15.64 0.87
C GLU A 79 -7.55 15.03 2.20
N ILE A 80 -8.31 15.30 3.27
CA ILE A 80 -8.06 14.71 4.60
C ILE A 80 -8.31 13.20 4.55
N MET A 81 -9.43 12.77 3.97
CA MET A 81 -9.75 11.35 3.85
C MET A 81 -8.71 10.59 3.01
N ALA A 82 -8.18 11.21 1.96
CA ALA A 82 -7.11 10.65 1.13
C ALA A 82 -5.80 10.49 1.94
N VAL A 83 -5.40 11.50 2.72
CA VAL A 83 -4.24 11.43 3.63
C VAL A 83 -4.42 10.29 4.64
N ARG A 84 -5.56 10.24 5.33
CA ARG A 84 -5.86 9.22 6.34
C ARG A 84 -5.84 7.81 5.76
N PHE A 85 -6.36 7.62 4.55
CA PHE A 85 -6.34 6.35 3.85
C PHE A 85 -4.92 5.92 3.46
N HIS A 86 -4.11 6.79 2.87
CA HIS A 86 -2.73 6.45 2.51
C HIS A 86 -1.87 6.15 3.74
N ALA A 87 -2.07 6.90 4.83
CA ALA A 87 -1.43 6.62 6.12
C ALA A 87 -1.81 5.23 6.63
N ALA A 88 -3.11 4.89 6.64
CA ALA A 88 -3.60 3.57 7.03
C ALA A 88 -2.92 2.41 6.28
N VAL A 89 -2.77 2.57 4.96
CA VAL A 89 -2.14 1.53 4.11
C VAL A 89 -0.65 1.40 4.45
N ALA A 90 0.06 2.52 4.65
CA ALA A 90 1.47 2.46 5.05
C ALA A 90 1.66 1.88 6.46
N ASP A 91 0.76 2.19 7.39
CA ASP A 91 0.78 1.69 8.76
C ASP A 91 0.50 0.19 8.84
N VAL A 92 -0.48 -0.33 8.08
CA VAL A 92 -0.75 -1.78 8.08
C VAL A 92 0.40 -2.58 7.47
N ILE A 93 1.10 -2.04 6.46
CA ILE A 93 2.31 -2.66 5.89
C ILE A 93 3.40 -2.78 6.97
N ALA A 94 3.70 -1.69 7.68
CA ALA A 94 4.72 -1.69 8.73
C ALA A 94 4.37 -2.66 9.87
N ARG A 95 3.12 -2.60 10.36
CA ARG A 95 2.63 -3.49 11.41
C ARG A 95 2.71 -4.96 11.00
N LEU A 96 2.36 -5.30 9.76
CA LEU A 96 2.44 -6.68 9.28
C LEU A 96 3.90 -7.15 9.20
N CYS A 97 4.82 -6.31 8.72
CA CYS A 97 6.23 -6.63 8.69
C CYS A 97 6.81 -6.83 10.09
N ASP A 98 6.41 -6.02 11.07
CA ASP A 98 6.81 -6.19 12.47
C ASP A 98 6.39 -7.54 13.04
N LEU A 99 5.12 -7.91 12.87
CA LEU A 99 4.62 -9.20 13.34
C LEU A 99 5.32 -10.37 12.64
N LEU A 100 5.53 -10.29 11.32
CA LEU A 100 6.26 -11.32 10.58
C LEU A 100 7.73 -11.42 10.99
N ARG A 101 8.35 -10.31 11.39
CA ARG A 101 9.71 -10.31 11.93
C ARG A 101 9.78 -11.02 13.28
N GLU A 102 8.79 -10.85 14.15
CA GLU A 102 8.71 -11.58 15.42
C GLU A 102 8.62 -13.10 15.19
N GLU A 103 7.89 -13.52 14.15
CA GLU A 103 7.69 -14.93 13.81
C GLU A 103 8.90 -15.55 13.07
N THR A 104 9.59 -14.79 12.21
CA THR A 104 10.59 -15.32 11.26
C THR A 104 12.03 -14.84 11.49
N GLY A 105 12.21 -13.76 12.26
CA GLY A 105 13.49 -13.07 12.42
C GLY A 105 13.93 -12.25 11.19
N LEU A 106 13.14 -12.17 10.13
CA LEU A 106 13.50 -11.45 8.91
C LEU A 106 13.38 -9.93 9.09
N SER A 107 14.40 -9.20 8.62
CA SER A 107 14.50 -7.74 8.75
C SER A 107 14.71 -7.01 7.41
N VAL A 108 14.64 -7.75 6.30
CA VAL A 108 14.73 -7.20 4.94
C VAL A 108 13.33 -7.27 4.30
N VAL A 109 12.83 -6.12 3.82
CA VAL A 109 11.51 -6.00 3.19
C VAL A 109 11.68 -5.48 1.77
N ALA A 110 11.13 -6.18 0.79
CA ALA A 110 11.11 -5.73 -0.60
C ALA A 110 9.70 -5.22 -0.97
N LEU A 111 9.60 -3.97 -1.43
CA LEU A 111 8.35 -3.36 -1.90
C LEU A 111 8.30 -3.38 -3.44
N SER A 112 7.25 -4.01 -3.98
CA SER A 112 7.06 -4.26 -5.41
C SER A 112 5.58 -4.32 -5.76
N GLY A 113 5.23 -4.19 -7.04
CA GLY A 113 3.85 -4.13 -7.53
C GLY A 113 3.45 -2.71 -7.92
N GLY A 114 2.51 -2.60 -8.87
CA GLY A 114 2.08 -1.31 -9.44
C GLY A 114 1.54 -0.30 -8.42
N VAL A 115 1.01 -0.77 -7.27
CA VAL A 115 0.54 0.12 -6.19
C VAL A 115 1.67 1.01 -5.63
N PHE A 116 2.92 0.55 -5.65
CA PHE A 116 4.07 1.34 -5.22
C PHE A 116 4.61 2.30 -6.29
N GLN A 117 3.91 2.44 -7.42
CA GLN A 117 4.09 3.60 -8.30
C GLN A 117 3.50 4.88 -7.68
N ASN A 118 2.60 4.74 -6.69
CA ASN A 118 2.17 5.83 -5.83
C ASN A 118 3.35 6.26 -4.95
N VAL A 119 3.91 7.42 -5.25
CA VAL A 119 5.14 7.91 -4.62
C VAL A 119 4.91 8.28 -3.16
N HIS A 120 3.71 8.74 -2.81
CA HIS A 120 3.33 9.05 -1.44
C HIS A 120 3.27 7.80 -0.57
N LEU A 121 2.64 6.74 -1.05
CA LEU A 121 2.56 5.46 -0.37
C LEU A 121 3.94 4.82 -0.21
N LEU A 122 4.73 4.80 -1.29
CA LEU A 122 6.08 4.24 -1.26
C LEU A 122 6.96 4.95 -0.22
N ASP A 123 6.98 6.27 -0.25
CA ASP A 123 7.74 7.10 0.68
C ASP A 123 7.27 6.92 2.13
N ALA A 124 5.95 6.91 2.37
CA ALA A 124 5.35 6.66 3.66
C ALA A 124 5.68 5.28 4.22
N ALA A 125 5.59 4.22 3.42
CA ALA A 125 5.91 2.85 3.81
C ALA A 125 7.41 2.70 4.08
N VAL A 126 8.28 3.23 3.21
CA VAL A 126 9.74 3.20 3.39
C VAL A 126 10.15 3.89 4.68
N ARG A 127 9.60 5.07 4.98
CA ARG A 127 9.89 5.77 6.25
C ARG A 127 9.52 4.95 7.46
N ARG A 128 8.28 4.45 7.52
CA ARG A 128 7.77 3.65 8.66
C ARG A 128 8.55 2.37 8.88
N LEU A 129 8.85 1.64 7.80
CA LEU A 129 9.66 0.42 7.87
C LEU A 129 11.10 0.73 8.32
N ARG A 130 11.73 1.77 7.79
CA ARG A 130 13.09 2.16 8.22
C ARG A 130 13.13 2.64 9.66
N SER A 131 12.12 3.39 10.13
CA SER A 131 12.02 3.76 11.55
C SER A 131 11.81 2.54 12.45
N GLY A 132 11.13 1.50 11.95
CA GLY A 132 11.02 0.20 12.60
C GLY A 132 12.27 -0.69 12.51
N GLY A 133 13.37 -0.20 11.91
CA GLY A 133 14.65 -0.90 11.82
C GLY A 133 14.76 -1.90 10.66
N PHE A 134 13.86 -1.84 9.67
CA PHE A 134 13.95 -2.70 8.49
C PHE A 134 14.92 -2.14 7.44
N SER A 135 15.61 -3.07 6.76
CA SER A 135 16.27 -2.77 5.49
C SER A 135 15.27 -2.88 4.36
N VAL A 136 14.96 -1.77 3.70
CA VAL A 136 13.91 -1.72 2.66
C VAL A 136 14.53 -1.70 1.26
N LEU A 137 14.11 -2.64 0.42
CA LEU A 137 14.47 -2.75 -0.99
C LEU A 137 13.32 -2.26 -1.86
N THR A 138 13.63 -1.41 -2.84
CA THR A 138 12.66 -0.89 -3.81
C THR A 138 13.21 -1.02 -5.22
N HIS A 139 12.31 -0.96 -6.19
CA HIS A 139 12.68 -0.87 -7.60
C HIS A 139 13.43 0.43 -7.91
N LYS A 140 14.36 0.36 -8.87
CA LYS A 140 15.15 1.53 -9.35
C LYS A 140 15.40 1.46 -10.86
N THR A 141 15.89 0.32 -11.34
CA THR A 141 16.28 0.14 -12.75
C THR A 141 15.15 -0.46 -13.60
N VAL A 142 14.34 -1.34 -13.01
CA VAL A 142 13.13 -1.87 -13.62
C VAL A 142 11.91 -1.30 -12.89
N PRO A 143 10.75 -1.18 -13.55
CA PRO A 143 9.56 -0.64 -12.89
C PRO A 143 8.99 -1.67 -11.90
N ALA A 144 8.32 -1.18 -10.86
CA ALA A 144 7.64 -2.03 -9.88
C ALA A 144 6.37 -2.71 -10.42
N ASN A 145 5.86 -2.25 -11.57
CA ASN A 145 4.68 -2.80 -12.22
C ASN A 145 5.03 -3.98 -13.15
N ASP A 146 4.04 -4.42 -13.93
CA ASP A 146 4.15 -5.61 -14.79
C ASP A 146 5.25 -5.49 -15.86
N GLY A 147 5.71 -4.28 -16.18
CA GLY A 147 6.88 -4.08 -17.04
C GLY A 147 8.18 -4.66 -16.46
N GLY A 148 8.28 -4.85 -15.14
CA GLY A 148 9.41 -5.48 -14.46
C GLY A 148 9.25 -6.97 -14.19
N LEU A 149 8.06 -7.53 -14.45
CA LEU A 149 7.70 -8.90 -14.04
C LEU A 149 8.59 -9.97 -14.69
N ALA A 150 8.93 -9.79 -15.97
CA ALA A 150 9.75 -10.73 -16.74
C ALA A 150 11.15 -10.93 -16.12
N LEU A 151 11.74 -9.89 -15.51
CA LEU A 151 13.03 -10.01 -14.84
C LEU A 151 12.94 -10.93 -13.62
N GLY A 152 11.90 -10.75 -12.80
CA GLY A 152 11.65 -11.62 -11.63
C GLY A 152 11.45 -13.07 -12.05
N GLN A 153 10.64 -13.30 -13.09
CA GLN A 153 10.41 -14.63 -13.65
C GLN A 153 11.70 -15.30 -14.13
N ALA A 154 12.55 -14.57 -14.86
CA ALA A 154 13.82 -15.09 -15.36
C ALA A 154 14.77 -15.49 -14.22
N ILE A 155 14.93 -14.63 -13.21
CA ILE A 155 15.81 -14.91 -12.07
C ILE A 155 15.32 -16.12 -11.27
N ILE A 156 14.02 -16.20 -10.97
CA ILE A 156 13.43 -17.35 -10.26
C ILE A 156 13.63 -18.64 -11.07
N GLY A 157 13.36 -18.60 -12.37
CA GLY A 157 13.57 -19.74 -13.26
C GLY A 157 15.02 -20.21 -13.28
N CYS A 158 15.99 -19.30 -13.39
CA CYS A 158 17.42 -19.62 -13.31
C CYS A 158 17.77 -20.28 -11.97
N ARG A 159 17.31 -19.73 -10.84
CA ARG A 159 17.56 -20.30 -9.50
C ARG A 159 16.98 -21.70 -9.34
N GLN A 160 15.78 -21.95 -9.88
CA GLN A 160 15.16 -23.29 -9.84
C GLN A 160 15.91 -24.31 -10.70
N LEU A 161 16.52 -23.89 -11.81
CA LEU A 161 17.34 -24.77 -12.64
C LEU A 161 18.69 -25.07 -11.98
N GLU A 162 19.30 -24.09 -11.30
CA GLU A 162 20.53 -24.27 -10.52
C GLU A 162 20.32 -25.26 -9.36
N SER A 163 19.20 -25.16 -8.62
CA SER A 163 18.92 -26.03 -7.47
C SER A 163 18.60 -27.48 -7.85
N ARG A 164 18.41 -27.78 -9.14
CA ARG A 164 18.13 -29.14 -9.66
C ARG A 164 19.37 -29.85 -10.19
N ARG A 165 20.53 -29.16 -10.24
CA ARG A 165 21.83 -29.73 -10.59
C ARG A 165 22.58 -30.13 -9.32
#